data_AF-A0A374WHU7-F1
#
_entry.id   AF-A0A374WHU7-F1
#
_cell.length_a   1.000
_cell.length_b   1.000
_cell.length_c   1.000
_cell.angle_alpha   90.00
_cell.angle_beta   90.00
_cell.angle_gamma   90.00
#
_symmetry.space_group_name_H-M   'P 1'
#
loop_
_entity.id
_entity.type
_entity.pdbx_description
1 polymer ?
#
loop_
_entity_poly.entity_id
_entity_poly.type
_entity_poly.pdbx_seq_one_letter_code
_entity_poly.pdbx_strand_id
1 'polypeptide(L)'
;MKATKIYYQKCFNLGNYQNEVVGIELEVGDGEKAVDVLEKAKQFVDSKDFLAAGIQEYENSLRIVNSPDEYTGRQVKDAQAFLDKYDTKDDLPF
;
A
#
# COMPACT_ATOMS: atom_id res chain seq x y z
N MET A 1 22.58 13.77 21.84
CA MET A 1 22.59 12.78 20.74
C MET A 1 21.48 13.20 19.77
N LYS A 2 21.80 13.51 18.51
CA LYS A 2 20.82 13.93 17.50
C LYS A 2 20.63 12.77 16.54
N ALA A 3 19.43 12.22 16.45
CA ALA A 3 19.10 11.25 15.41
C ALA A 3 19.05 11.99 14.08
N THR A 4 19.72 11.45 13.05
CA THR A 4 19.70 12.00 11.68
C THR A 4 18.71 11.26 10.80
N LYS A 5 18.51 9.96 11.07
CA LYS A 5 17.62 9.08 10.33
C LYS A 5 16.91 8.12 11.27
N ILE A 6 15.68 7.76 10.92
CA ILE A 6 14.87 6.76 11.59
C ILE A 6 14.47 5.71 10.58
N TYR A 7 14.76 4.46 10.90
CA TYR A 7 14.31 3.30 10.15
C TYR A 7 13.22 2.59 10.96
N TYR A 8 12.05 2.40 10.37
CA TYR A 8 10.96 1.62 10.96
C TYR A 8 10.53 0.54 9.98
N GLN A 9 10.40 -0.69 10.46
CA GLN A 9 9.89 -1.81 9.68
C GLN A 9 8.94 -2.64 10.53
N LYS A 10 7.97 -3.26 9.86
CA LYS A 10 7.03 -4.20 10.48
C LYS A 10 6.82 -5.40 9.57
N CYS A 11 6.80 -6.57 10.21
CA CYS A 11 6.43 -7.81 9.56
C CYS A 11 4.92 -8.04 9.69
N PHE A 12 4.25 -8.19 8.55
CA PHE A 12 2.84 -8.51 8.42
C PHE A 12 2.71 -9.99 8.12
N ASN A 13 1.94 -10.69 8.95
CA ASN A 13 1.57 -12.07 8.68
C ASN A 13 0.35 -12.06 7.75
N LEU A 14 0.48 -12.65 6.56
CA LEU A 14 -0.57 -12.72 5.54
C LEU A 14 -1.39 -14.02 5.63
N GLY A 15 -1.11 -14.88 6.61
CA GLY A 15 -1.65 -16.24 6.68
C GLY A 15 -0.92 -17.21 5.74
N ASN A 16 -1.29 -18.49 5.77
CA ASN A 16 -0.73 -19.52 4.87
C ASN A 16 0.81 -19.59 4.81
N TYR A 17 1.49 -19.36 5.93
CA TYR A 17 2.96 -19.30 6.01
C TYR A 17 3.61 -18.16 5.19
N GLN A 18 2.83 -17.19 4.72
CA GLN A 18 3.32 -16.01 4.04
C GLN A 18 3.47 -14.84 5.01
N ASN A 19 4.57 -14.11 4.87
CA ASN A 19 4.83 -12.89 5.61
C ASN A 19 5.38 -11.84 4.64
N GLU A 20 5.05 -10.58 4.89
CA GLU A 20 5.55 -9.42 4.16
C GLU A 20 6.23 -8.46 5.14
N VAL A 21 7.37 -7.90 4.77
CA VAL A 21 8.07 -6.90 5.59
C VAL A 21 7.99 -5.56 4.88
N VAL A 22 7.37 -4.59 5.52
CA VAL A 22 7.25 -3.22 5.02
C VAL A 22 8.07 -2.32 5.93
N GLY A 23 8.90 -1.46 5.34
CA GLY A 23 9.70 -0.50 6.08
C GLY A 23 9.91 0.80 5.35
N ILE A 24 10.19 1.84 6.12
CA ILE A 24 10.46 3.19 5.64
C ILE A 24 11.66 3.78 6.37
N GLU A 25 12.49 4.52 5.63
CA GLU A 25 13.53 5.37 6.18
C GLU A 25 13.08 6.83 6.08
N LEU A 26 13.12 7.55 7.20
CA LEU A 26 12.82 8.98 7.26
C LEU A 26 14.02 9.74 7.83
N GLU A 27 14.36 10.87 7.21
CA GLU A 27 15.34 11.80 7.76
C GLU A 27 14.71 12.65 8.86
N VAL A 28 15.48 12.98 9.89
CA VAL A 28 15.05 13.85 10.98
C VAL A 28 15.53 15.27 10.68
N GLY A 29 14.59 16.16 10.36
CA GLY A 29 14.90 17.55 10.03
C GLY A 29 15.49 18.35 11.20
N ASP A 30 16.10 19.49 10.88
CA ASP A 30 16.61 20.42 11.89
C ASP A 30 15.46 21.00 12.73
N GLY A 31 15.46 20.66 14.03
CA GLY A 31 14.42 21.09 14.97
C GLY A 31 13.25 20.13 15.12
N GLU A 32 13.17 19.07 14.31
CA GLU A 32 12.20 17.99 14.53
C GLU A 32 12.65 17.09 15.68
N LYS A 33 11.67 16.64 16.49
CA LYS A 33 11.94 15.61 17.50
C LYS A 33 11.89 14.26 16.83
N ALA A 34 12.91 13.43 17.11
CA ALA A 34 12.97 12.07 16.60
C ALA A 34 11.72 11.23 16.93
N VAL A 35 11.06 11.49 18.07
CA VAL A 35 9.82 10.80 18.44
C VAL A 35 8.67 11.09 17.46
N ASP A 36 8.57 12.32 16.97
CA ASP A 36 7.49 12.72 16.05
C ASP A 36 7.72 12.08 14.67
N VAL A 37 8.98 12.00 14.22
CA VAL A 37 9.36 11.33 12.97
C VAL A 37 9.12 9.81 13.05
N LEU A 38 9.39 9.20 14.21
CA LEU A 38 9.09 7.78 14.45
C LEU A 38 7.58 7.50 14.41
N GLU A 39 6.75 8.35 15.01
CA GLU A 39 5.29 8.17 14.98
C GLU A 39 4.74 8.32 13.56
N LYS A 40 5.27 9.24 12.73
CA LYS A 40 4.95 9.31 11.31
C LYS A 40 5.34 8.04 10.56
N ALA A 41 6.54 7.51 10.81
CA ALA A 41 7.01 6.26 10.20
C ALA A 41 6.10 5.08 10.55
N LYS A 42 5.68 5.00 11.82
CA LYS A 42 4.71 4.00 12.30
C LYS A 42 3.37 4.15 11.62
N GLN A 43 2.80 5.36 11.59
CA GLN A 43 1.50 5.60 10.93
C GLN A 43 1.53 5.18 9.46
N PHE A 44 2.61 5.46 8.75
CA PHE A 44 2.79 5.03 7.36
C PHE A 44 2.77 3.50 7.24
N VAL A 45 3.69 2.82 7.94
CA VAL A 45 3.81 1.36 7.87
C VAL A 45 2.58 0.65 8.45
N ASP A 46 1.96 1.18 9.51
CA ASP A 46 0.79 0.61 10.19
C ASP A 46 -0.55 0.99 9.54
N SER A 47 -0.56 1.85 8.52
CA SER A 47 -1.75 2.14 7.71
C SER A 47 -2.19 0.88 6.95
N LYS A 48 -2.83 -0.04 7.68
CA LYS A 48 -3.36 -1.32 7.23
C LYS A 48 -4.25 -1.22 5.99
N ASP A 49 -4.80 -0.05 5.71
CA ASP A 49 -5.76 0.20 4.65
C ASP A 49 -5.09 0.31 3.27
N PHE A 50 -3.82 0.69 3.17
CA PHE A 50 -3.19 0.98 1.88
C PHE A 50 -2.79 -0.28 1.10
N LEU A 51 -2.23 -1.28 1.78
CA LEU A 51 -1.71 -2.48 1.12
C LEU A 51 -2.77 -3.58 0.98
N ALA A 52 -3.48 -3.92 2.05
CA ALA A 52 -4.39 -5.07 2.03
C ALA A 52 -5.67 -4.82 1.21
N ALA A 53 -6.27 -3.63 1.32
CA ALA A 53 -7.50 -3.32 0.59
C ALA A 53 -7.22 -3.03 -0.90
N GLY A 54 -6.15 -2.26 -1.18
CA GLY A 54 -5.74 -1.94 -2.54
C GLY A 54 -5.37 -3.17 -3.37
N ILE A 55 -4.57 -4.10 -2.79
CA ILE A 55 -4.18 -5.34 -3.47
C ILE A 55 -5.41 -6.21 -3.73
N GLN A 56 -6.27 -6.41 -2.73
CA GLN A 56 -7.47 -7.23 -2.87
C GLN A 56 -8.45 -6.67 -3.90
N GLU A 57 -8.65 -5.34 -3.93
CA GLU A 57 -9.52 -4.65 -4.88
C GLU A 57 -8.93 -4.64 -6.29
N TYR A 58 -7.61 -4.53 -6.42
CA TYR A 58 -6.88 -4.67 -7.67
C TYR A 58 -6.97 -6.08 -8.26
N GLU A 59 -6.71 -7.12 -7.46
CA GLU A 59 -6.86 -8.52 -7.88
C GLU A 59 -8.30 -8.86 -8.28
N ASN A 60 -9.28 -8.35 -7.52
CA ASN A 60 -10.69 -8.52 -7.86
C ASN A 60 -11.03 -7.81 -9.18
N SER A 61 -10.53 -6.60 -9.40
CA SER A 61 -10.75 -5.86 -10.63
C SER A 61 -10.11 -6.55 -11.83
N LEU A 62 -8.90 -7.11 -11.69
CA LEU A 62 -8.25 -7.94 -12.70
C LEU A 62 -9.10 -9.18 -13.04
N ARG A 63 -9.63 -9.87 -12.03
CA ARG A 63 -10.50 -11.04 -12.26
C ARG A 63 -11.76 -10.67 -13.04
N ILE A 64 -12.39 -9.55 -12.69
CA ILE A 64 -13.62 -9.09 -13.36
C ILE A 64 -13.37 -8.75 -14.83
N VAL A 65 -12.26 -8.05 -15.13
CA VAL A 65 -11.90 -7.69 -16.51
C VAL A 65 -11.50 -8.92 -17.34
N ASN A 66 -10.83 -9.90 -16.72
CA ASN A 66 -10.40 -11.13 -17.41
C ASN A 66 -11.52 -12.16 -17.61
N SER A 67 -12.62 -12.07 -16.86
CA SER A 67 -13.79 -12.96 -16.97
C SER A 67 -15.09 -12.17 -17.23
N PRO A 68 -15.17 -11.35 -18.29
CA PRO A 68 -16.28 -10.42 -18.49
C PRO A 68 -17.65 -11.10 -18.64
N ASP A 69 -17.67 -12.36 -19.08
CA ASP A 69 -18.90 -13.16 -19.24
C ASP A 69 -19.51 -13.61 -17.90
N GLU A 70 -18.75 -13.58 -16.81
CA GLU A 70 -19.20 -13.94 -15.46
C GLU A 70 -19.75 -12.75 -14.66
N TYR A 71 -19.61 -11.52 -15.21
CA TYR A 71 -19.97 -10.28 -14.53
C TYR A 71 -20.86 -9.39 -15.39
N THR A 72 -21.51 -8.41 -14.76
CA THR A 72 -22.31 -7.45 -15.51
C THR A 72 -21.41 -6.47 -16.26
N GLY A 73 -21.85 -6.00 -17.43
CA GLY A 73 -21.10 -5.00 -18.21
C GLY A 73 -20.83 -3.69 -17.47
N ARG A 74 -21.57 -3.39 -16.39
CA ARG A 74 -21.29 -2.26 -15.50
C ARG A 74 -20.12 -2.55 -14.56
N GLN A 75 -20.08 -3.74 -13.94
CA GLN A 75 -18.95 -4.17 -13.10
C GLN A 75 -17.64 -4.22 -13.88
N VAL A 76 -17.67 -4.69 -15.13
CA VAL A 76 -16.49 -4.71 -16.00
C VAL A 76 -15.98 -3.29 -16.28
N LYS A 77 -16.87 -2.34 -16.56
CA LYS A 77 -16.50 -0.93 -16.78
C LYS A 77 -15.94 -0.26 -15.53
N ASP A 78 -16.55 -0.50 -14.37
CA ASP A 78 -16.11 0.08 -13.11
C ASP A 78 -14.73 -0.49 -12.69
N ALA A 79 -14.51 -1.80 -12.88
CA ALA A 79 -13.22 -2.46 -12.65
C ALA A 79 -12.13 -1.97 -13.62
N GLN A 80 -12.46 -1.81 -14.91
CA GLN A 80 -11.52 -1.24 -15.88
C GLN A 80 -11.13 0.20 -15.50
N ALA A 81 -12.09 1.04 -15.14
CA ALA A 81 -11.83 2.41 -14.71
C ALA A 81 -11.02 2.49 -13.40
N PHE A 82 -11.11 1.47 -12.54
CA PHE A 82 -10.24 1.34 -11.38
C PHE A 82 -8.80 1.00 -11.81
N LEU A 83 -8.61 0.00 -12.67
CA LEU A 83 -7.29 -0.40 -13.17
C LEU A 83 -6.59 0.69 -13.98
N ASP A 84 -7.33 1.47 -14.77
CA ASP A 84 -6.78 2.57 -15.59
C ASP A 84 -6.14 3.67 -14.72
N LYS A 85 -6.58 3.85 -13.47
CA LYS A 85 -5.95 4.78 -12.51
C LYS A 85 -4.52 4.35 -12.16
N TYR A 86 -4.24 3.05 -12.19
CA TYR A 86 -2.93 2.47 -11.89
C TYR A 86 -2.04 2.30 -13.13
N ASP A 87 -2.61 2.32 -14.34
CA ASP A 87 -1.84 2.23 -15.60
C ASP A 87 -1.11 3.54 -15.94
N THR A 88 -1.50 4.64 -15.29
CA THR A 88 -0.83 5.95 -15.41
C THR A 88 0.46 6.01 -14.59
N LYS A 89 1.39 5.07 -14.84
CA LYS A 89 2.84 4.95 -14.51
C LYS A 89 3.50 5.60 -13.27
N ASP A 90 2.86 6.34 -12.40
CA ASP A 90 3.47 6.99 -11.22
C ASP A 90 2.75 6.71 -9.89
N ASP A 91 1.63 5.98 -9.89
CA ASP A 91 0.83 5.67 -8.68
C ASP A 91 0.57 4.15 -8.55
N LEU A 92 1.58 3.33 -8.81
CA LEU A 92 1.52 1.92 -8.41
C LEU A 92 1.72 1.81 -6.89
N PRO A 93 0.95 0.96 -6.18
CA PRO A 93 1.10 0.77 -4.74
C PRO A 93 2.37 -0.03 -4.36
N PHE A 94 3.37 -0.10 -5.25
CA PHE A 94 4.66 -0.76 -5.06
C PHE A 94 5.81 0.06 -5.63
#